data_AF-A0A958BQP1-F1
#
_entry.id   AF-A0A958BQP1-F1
#
_cell.length_a   1.000
_cell.length_b   1.000
_cell.length_c   1.000
_cell.angle_alpha   90.00
_cell.angle_beta   90.00
_cell.angle_gamma   90.00
#
_symmetry.space_group_name_H-M   'P 1'
#
loop_
_entity.id
_entity.type
_entity.pdbx_description
1 polymer ?
#
loop_
_entity_poly.entity_id
_entity_poly.type
_entity_poly.pdbx_seq_one_letter_code
_entity_poly.pdbx_strand_id
1 'polypeptide(L)'
;FDLAGLARLALAQEDMAEAGRHITSVVDWIQGGNAQKFWDPWIIYQSGYHVLTALGDADQAKAILDEAHSILQQRANAISDAHLRDCFLTKVAVNREIIAAWEQMQRS
;
A
#
# COMPACT_ATOMS: atom_id res chain seq x y z
N PHE A 1 -5.80 -9.43 5.74
CA PHE A 1 -5.80 -10.16 4.46
C PHE A 1 -7.18 -10.20 3.84
N ASP A 2 -8.20 -10.67 4.55
CA ASP A 2 -9.58 -10.73 4.04
C ASP A 2 -10.14 -9.33 3.69
N LEU A 3 -10.06 -8.38 4.63
CA LEU A 3 -10.64 -7.04 4.44
C LEU A 3 -10.03 -6.23 3.28
N ALA A 4 -8.73 -6.35 3.01
CA ALA A 4 -8.11 -5.67 1.87
C ALA A 4 -8.57 -6.27 0.52
N GLY A 5 -8.82 -7.59 0.49
CA GLY A 5 -9.43 -8.26 -0.65
C GLY A 5 -10.90 -7.87 -0.84
N LEU A 6 -11.67 -7.89 0.25
CA LEU A 6 -13.09 -7.50 0.26
C LEU A 6 -13.28 -6.04 -0.14
N ALA A 7 -12.42 -5.13 0.32
CA ALA A 7 -12.45 -3.73 -0.10
C ALA A 7 -12.26 -3.57 -1.62
N ARG A 8 -11.29 -4.29 -2.20
CA ARG A 8 -11.09 -4.29 -3.66
C ARG A 8 -12.24 -4.94 -4.42
N LEU A 9 -12.83 -6.00 -3.88
CA LEU A 9 -13.98 -6.66 -4.48
C LEU A 9 -15.21 -5.74 -4.49
N ALA A 10 -15.51 -5.10 -3.35
CA ALA A 10 -16.59 -4.14 -3.23
C ALA A 10 -16.37 -2.94 -4.17
N LEU A 11 -15.13 -2.43 -4.27
CA LEU A 11 -14.79 -1.39 -5.23
C LEU A 11 -15.03 -1.84 -6.69
N ALA A 12 -14.64 -3.06 -7.05
CA ALA A 12 -14.89 -3.61 -8.39
C ALA A 12 -16.39 -3.82 -8.68
N GLN A 13 -17.23 -3.86 -7.65
CA GLN A 13 -18.69 -3.92 -7.73
C GLN A 13 -19.34 -2.53 -7.64
N GLU A 14 -18.55 -1.45 -7.63
CA GLU A 14 -18.99 -0.06 -7.45
C GLU A 14 -19.69 0.21 -6.10
N ASP A 15 -19.58 -0.71 -5.13
CA ASP A 15 -20.07 -0.54 -3.78
C ASP A 15 -19.06 0.25 -2.93
N MET A 16 -19.09 1.57 -3.12
CA MET A 16 -18.20 2.50 -2.42
C MET A 16 -18.38 2.46 -0.90
N ALA A 17 -19.59 2.17 -0.41
CA ALA A 17 -19.89 2.15 1.01
C ALA A 17 -19.22 0.94 1.69
N GLU A 18 -19.36 -0.25 1.10
CA GLU A 18 -18.73 -1.46 1.66
C GLU A 18 -17.22 -1.47 1.44
N ALA A 19 -16.75 -0.93 0.30
CA ALA A 19 -15.32 -0.70 0.07
C ALA A 19 -14.71 0.18 1.17
N GLY A 20 -15.40 1.28 1.52
CA GLY A 20 -15.04 2.18 2.61
C GLY A 20 -14.96 1.49 3.97
N ARG A 21 -15.99 0.72 4.33
CA ARG A 21 -16.02 -0.01 5.61
C ARG A 21 -14.85 -0.96 5.77
N HIS A 22 -14.57 -1.74 4.74
CA HIS A 22 -13.46 -2.69 4.78
C HIS A 22 -12.11 -1.98 4.81
N ILE A 23 -11.94 -0.89 4.04
CA ILE A 23 -10.65 -0.21 3.96
C ILE A 23 -10.30 0.53 5.25
N THR A 24 -11.27 1.14 5.94
CA THR A 24 -11.01 1.80 7.24
C THR A 24 -10.37 0.84 8.23
N SER A 25 -10.90 -0.39 8.33
CA SER A 25 -10.31 -1.41 9.21
C SER A 25 -8.90 -1.84 8.79
N VAL A 26 -8.60 -1.82 7.48
CA VAL A 26 -7.25 -2.08 6.97
C VAL A 26 -6.31 -0.94 7.32
N VAL A 27 -6.74 0.31 7.18
CA VAL A 27 -5.97 1.51 7.53
C VAL A 27 -5.62 1.50 9.02
N ASP A 28 -6.60 1.31 9.90
CA ASP A 28 -6.38 1.25 11.35
C ASP A 28 -5.38 0.15 11.72
N TRP A 29 -5.47 -0.99 11.04
CA TRP A 29 -4.56 -2.11 11.26
C TRP A 29 -3.12 -1.81 10.81
N ILE A 30 -2.95 -1.12 9.68
CA ILE A 30 -1.66 -0.62 9.18
C ILE A 30 -1.07 0.37 10.19
N GLN A 31 -1.83 1.42 10.53
CA GLN A 31 -1.40 2.49 11.44
C GLN A 31 -1.09 1.97 12.86
N GLY A 32 -1.70 0.86 13.27
CA GLY A 32 -1.34 0.14 14.49
C GLY A 32 0.01 -0.60 14.43
N GLY A 33 0.80 -0.43 13.37
CA GLY A 33 2.14 -1.02 13.20
C GLY A 33 2.12 -2.53 12.91
N ASN A 34 1.00 -3.08 12.47
CA ASN A 34 0.86 -4.53 12.29
C ASN A 34 1.29 -5.01 10.90
N ALA A 35 1.27 -4.14 9.89
CA ALA A 35 1.64 -4.49 8.53
C ALA A 35 3.09 -5.00 8.43
N GLN A 36 4.02 -4.41 9.18
CA GLN A 36 5.42 -4.83 9.19
C GLN A 36 5.64 -6.25 9.70
N LYS A 37 4.70 -6.80 10.49
CA LYS A 37 4.77 -8.16 11.03
C LYS A 37 4.45 -9.22 9.98
N PHE A 38 3.95 -8.82 8.81
CA PHE A 38 3.66 -9.73 7.72
C PHE A 38 4.85 -9.86 6.77
N TRP A 39 5.04 -11.07 6.24
CA TRP A 39 6.17 -11.38 5.36
C TRP A 39 6.08 -10.60 4.04
N ASP A 40 4.87 -10.46 3.48
CA ASP A 40 4.58 -9.66 2.28
C ASP A 40 3.40 -8.67 2.53
N PRO A 41 3.67 -7.46 3.07
CA PRO A 41 2.62 -6.50 3.38
C PRO A 41 2.18 -5.66 2.18
N TRP A 42 2.86 -5.76 1.04
CA TRP A 42 2.74 -4.79 -0.06
C TRP A 42 1.36 -4.80 -0.70
N ILE A 43 0.72 -5.97 -0.81
CA ILE A 43 -0.65 -6.11 -1.31
C ILE A 43 -1.64 -5.35 -0.41
N ILE A 44 -1.40 -5.29 0.90
CA ILE A 44 -2.27 -4.55 1.84
C ILE A 44 -2.12 -3.05 1.61
N TYR A 45 -0.89 -2.54 1.54
CA TYR A 45 -0.63 -1.12 1.25
C TYR A 45 -1.18 -0.70 -0.12
N GLN A 46 -0.95 -1.53 -1.15
CA GLN A 46 -1.48 -1.31 -2.50
C GLN A 46 -3.02 -1.28 -2.52
N SER A 47 -3.67 -2.23 -1.83
CA SER A 47 -5.14 -2.25 -1.73
C SER A 47 -5.67 -1.03 -0.99
N GLY A 48 -5.01 -0.64 0.11
CA GLY A 48 -5.27 0.59 0.86
C GLY A 48 -5.27 1.81 -0.04
N TYR A 49 -4.16 2.03 -0.73
CA TYR A 49 -3.97 3.14 -1.65
C TYR A 49 -5.04 3.21 -2.74
N HIS A 50 -5.31 2.10 -3.45
CA HIS A 50 -6.27 2.09 -4.54
C HIS A 50 -7.69 2.42 -4.09
N VAL A 51 -8.13 1.79 -3.00
CA VAL A 51 -9.49 1.99 -2.51
C VAL A 51 -9.67 3.40 -1.96
N LEU A 52 -8.73 3.92 -1.17
CA LEU A 52 -8.80 5.29 -0.66
C LEU A 52 -8.79 6.33 -1.79
N THR A 53 -7.96 6.13 -2.80
CA THR A 53 -7.92 7.01 -3.98
C THR A 53 -9.26 7.00 -4.72
N ALA A 54 -9.86 5.81 -4.90
CA ALA A 54 -11.16 5.69 -5.55
C ALA A 54 -12.31 6.33 -4.73
N LEU A 55 -12.19 6.32 -3.40
CA LEU A 55 -13.13 6.99 -2.48
C LEU A 55 -12.88 8.50 -2.35
N GLY A 56 -11.83 9.04 -2.98
CA GLY A 56 -11.47 10.46 -2.91
C GLY A 56 -10.75 10.87 -1.62
N ASP A 57 -10.28 9.90 -0.81
CA ASP A 57 -9.56 10.15 0.44
C ASP A 57 -8.04 10.24 0.19
N ALA A 58 -7.64 11.34 -0.47
CA ALA A 58 -6.27 11.55 -0.92
C ALA A 58 -5.28 11.68 0.25
N ASP A 59 -5.68 12.29 1.36
CA ASP A 59 -4.82 12.47 2.53
C ASP A 59 -4.47 11.13 3.17
N GLN A 60 -5.47 10.26 3.35
CA GLN A 60 -5.26 8.93 3.91
C GLN A 60 -4.50 8.02 2.93
N ALA A 61 -4.77 8.15 1.63
CA ALA A 61 -4.01 7.43 0.60
C ALA A 61 -2.52 7.83 0.61
N LYS A 62 -2.23 9.13 0.75
CA LYS A 62 -0.86 9.64 0.88
C LYS A 62 -0.18 9.12 2.14
N ALA A 63 -0.86 9.12 3.29
CA ALA A 63 -0.31 8.59 4.53
C ALA A 63 0.08 7.10 4.42
N ILE A 64 -0.76 6.29 3.78
CA ILE A 64 -0.47 4.87 3.51
C ILE A 64 0.75 4.71 2.60
N LEU A 65 0.87 5.51 1.55
CA LEU A 65 2.02 5.45 0.64
C LEU A 65 3.31 5.94 1.30
N ASP A 66 3.26 6.98 2.13
CA ASP A 66 4.42 7.49 2.90
C ASP A 66 4.98 6.38 3.81
N GLU A 67 4.10 5.65 4.51
CA GLU A 67 4.49 4.52 5.35
C GLU A 67 5.05 3.34 4.52
N ALA A 68 4.34 2.96 3.45
CA ALA A 68 4.75 1.86 2.57
C ALA A 68 6.12 2.11 1.95
N HIS A 69 6.36 3.33 1.44
CA HIS A 69 7.65 3.73 0.88
C HIS A 69 8.75 3.69 1.94
N SER A 70 8.51 4.20 3.14
CA SER A 70 9.49 4.13 4.24
C SER A 70 9.93 2.69 4.55
N ILE A 71 8.97 1.77 4.66
CA ILE A 71 9.27 0.35 4.96
C ILE A 71 9.95 -0.34 3.77
N LEU A 72 9.55 -0.03 2.53
CA LEU A 72 10.23 -0.53 1.32
C LEU A 72 11.70 -0.12 1.32
N GLN A 73 12.00 1.14 1.63
CA GLN A 73 13.39 1.62 1.68
C GLN A 73 14.17 1.00 2.85
N GLN A 74 13.54 0.81 4.01
CA GLN A 74 14.18 0.08 5.13
C GLN A 74 14.55 -1.35 4.73
N ARG A 75 13.62 -2.09 4.11
CA ARG A 75 13.89 -3.47 3.66
C ARG A 75 14.91 -3.50 2.52
N ALA A 76 14.86 -2.55 1.59
CA ALA A 76 15.85 -2.42 0.52
C ALA A 76 17.25 -2.15 1.08
N ASN A 77 17.39 -1.26 2.06
CA ASN A 77 18.67 -0.94 2.70
C ASN A 77 19.25 -2.11 3.50
N ALA A 78 18.42 -3.05 3.96
CA ALA A 78 18.87 -4.30 4.58
C ALA A 78 19.45 -5.30 3.56
N ILE A 79 19.19 -5.13 2.26
CA ILE A 79 19.78 -5.95 1.19
C ILE A 79 21.15 -5.38 0.84
N SER A 80 22.21 -6.08 1.27
CA SER A 80 23.60 -5.65 1.07
C SER A 80 24.00 -5.63 -0.42
N ASP A 81 23.56 -6.64 -1.18
CA ASP A 81 23.84 -6.74 -2.61
C ASP A 81 23.06 -5.66 -3.38
N ALA A 82 23.78 -4.82 -4.12
CA ALA A 82 23.20 -3.69 -4.84
C ALA A 82 22.27 -4.12 -5.99
N HIS A 83 22.57 -5.23 -6.66
CA HIS A 83 21.75 -5.76 -7.74
C HIS A 83 20.44 -6.36 -7.21
N LEU A 84 20.51 -7.09 -6.09
CA LEU A 84 19.31 -7.61 -5.44
C LEU A 84 18.43 -6.50 -4.86
N ARG A 85 19.04 -5.43 -4.32
CA ARG A 85 18.32 -4.25 -3.85
C ARG A 85 17.57 -3.56 -4.99
N ASP A 86 18.23 -3.37 -6.13
CA ASP A 86 17.59 -2.82 -7.33
C ASP A 86 16.45 -3.72 -7.83
N CYS A 87 16.68 -5.04 -7.88
CA CYS A 87 15.64 -6.00 -8.27
C CYS A 87 14.42 -5.93 -7.34
N PHE A 88 14.64 -5.84 -6.03
CA PHE A 88 13.56 -5.72 -5.05
C PHE A 88 12.70 -4.47 -5.27
N LEU A 89 13.31 -3.32 -5.58
CA LEU A 89 12.59 -2.08 -5.80
C LEU A 89 11.91 -2.02 -7.18
N THR A 90 12.52 -2.58 -8.22
CA THR A 90 12.09 -2.35 -9.61
C THR A 90 11.41 -3.54 -10.29
N LYS A 91 11.76 -4.78 -9.91
CA LYS A 91 11.27 -6.00 -10.58
C LYS A 91 10.05 -6.60 -9.89
N VAL A 92 9.87 -6.37 -8.59
CA VAL A 92 8.65 -6.75 -7.87
C VAL A 92 7.54 -5.75 -8.24
N ALA A 93 6.49 -6.23 -8.91
CA ALA A 93 5.47 -5.38 -9.50
C ALA A 93 4.79 -4.45 -8.47
N VAL A 94 4.40 -4.99 -7.33
CA VAL A 94 3.74 -4.23 -6.26
C VAL A 94 4.67 -3.18 -5.63
N ASN A 95 5.96 -3.47 -5.48
CA ASN A 95 6.93 -2.51 -4.95
C ASN A 95 7.12 -1.33 -5.90
N ARG A 96 7.30 -1.63 -7.20
CA ARG A 96 7.43 -0.61 -8.24
C ARG A 96 6.20 0.29 -8.30
N GLU A 97 5.02 -0.29 -8.16
CA GLU A 97 3.75 0.46 -8.17
C GLU A 97 3.62 1.39 -6.97
N ILE A 98 3.92 0.92 -5.76
CA ILE A 98 3.92 1.76 -4.54
C ILE A 98 4.89 2.93 -4.69
N ILE A 99 6.11 2.69 -5.21
CA ILE A 99 7.10 3.74 -5.43
C ILE A 99 6.59 4.76 -6.45
N ALA A 100 6.05 4.31 -7.58
CA ALA A 100 5.53 5.20 -8.61
C ALA A 100 4.34 6.04 -8.10
N ALA A 101 3.41 5.42 -7.37
CA ALA A 101 2.26 6.10 -6.77
C ALA A 101 2.69 7.12 -5.72
N TRP A 102 3.65 6.76 -4.87
CA TRP A 102 4.24 7.67 -3.89
C TRP A 102 4.89 8.88 -4.57
N GLU A 103 5.74 8.65 -5.59
CA GLU A 103 6.38 9.74 -6.34
C GLU A 103 5.38 10.67 -7.01
N GLN A 104 4.26 10.14 -7.52
CA GLN A 104 3.20 10.95 -8.12
C GLN A 104 2.54 11.86 -7.08
N MET A 105 2.23 11.34 -5.89
CA MET A 105 1.59 12.10 -4.81
C MET A 105 2.50 13.15 -4.14
N GLN A 106 3.82 13.05 -4.28
CA GLN A 106 4.73 14.10 -3.80
C GLN A 106 4.87 15.27 -4.79
N ARG A 107 4.45 15.09 -6.05
CA ARG A 107 4.56 16.12 -7.11
C ARG A 107 3.28 16.94 -7.29
N SER A 108 2.15 16.43 -6.78
CA SER A 108 0.84 17.08 -6.75
C SER A 108 0.71 18.00 -5.54
#